data_AF-A0A378FRE1-F1
#
_entry.id   AF-A0A378FRE1-F1
#
_cell.length_a   1.000
_cell.length_b   1.000
_cell.length_c   1.000
_cell.angle_alpha   90.00
_cell.angle_beta   90.00
_cell.angle_gamma   90.00
#
_symmetry.space_group_name_H-M   'P 1'
#
loop_
_entity.id
_entity.type
_entity.pdbx_description
1 polymer ?
#
loop_
_entity_poly.entity_id
_entity_poly.type
_entity_poly.pdbx_seq_one_letter_code
_entity_poly.pdbx_strand_id
1 'polypeptide(L)'
;MVKEVEDQRPAVALKASPELAELLRQQHRDVRPSQHLNKAHWSTVYLDGSLPDSQIYYLVDASYQQAVKMLPEPVRQQLTR
;
A
#
# COMPACT_ATOMS: atom_id res chain seq x y z
N MET A 1 -8.97 1.21 3.41
CA MET A 1 -9.54 1.31 4.77
C MET A 1 -8.38 1.35 5.73
N VAL A 2 -8.02 2.54 6.21
CA VAL A 2 -6.99 2.72 7.24
C VAL A 2 -7.59 2.13 8.52
N LYS A 3 -7.03 1.03 9.02
CA LYS A 3 -7.37 0.49 10.32
C LYS A 3 -6.16 0.69 11.21
N GLU A 4 -6.38 1.15 12.43
CA GLU A 4 -5.38 1.09 13.50
C GLU A 4 -4.98 -0.38 13.64
N VAL A 5 -3.74 -0.70 13.29
CA VAL A 5 -3.18 -2.05 13.47
C VAL A 5 -2.40 -2.01 14.78
N GLU A 6 -2.54 -3.06 15.59
CA GLU A 6 -1.83 -3.37 16.84
C GLU A 6 -0.68 -2.41 17.21
N ASP A 7 -0.75 -1.83 18.42
CA ASP A 7 0.13 -0.83 19.06
C ASP A 7 -0.34 0.65 19.08
N GLN A 8 -1.58 0.97 18.68
CA GLN A 8 -2.05 2.37 18.56
C GLN A 8 -1.18 3.24 17.61
N ARG A 9 -0.42 2.58 16.74
CA ARG A 9 0.46 3.24 15.77
C ARG A 9 -0.33 3.41 14.46
N PRO A 10 -0.31 4.60 13.85
CA PRO A 10 -0.99 4.81 12.57
C PRO A 10 -0.33 3.92 11.52
N ALA A 11 -1.10 3.00 10.95
CA ALA A 11 -0.63 2.07 9.93
C ALA A 11 -1.62 1.99 8.77
N VAL A 12 -1.09 1.82 7.56
CA VAL A 12 -1.89 1.71 6.33
C VAL A 12 -1.61 0.39 5.64
N ALA A 13 -2.67 -0.30 5.25
CA ALA A 13 -2.58 -1.47 4.38
C ALA A 13 -2.71 -1.02 2.92
N LEU A 14 -1.64 -1.20 2.15
CA LEU A 14 -1.58 -0.84 0.73
C LEU A 14 -1.46 -2.08 -0.12
N LYS A 15 -2.12 -2.05 -1.28
CA LYS A 15 -1.99 -3.11 -2.28
C LYS A 15 -0.76 -2.79 -3.13
N ALA A 16 0.20 -3.71 -3.14
CA ALA A 16 1.42 -3.58 -3.92
C ALA A 16 1.60 -4.83 -4.78
N SER A 17 2.37 -4.71 -5.87
CA SER A 17 2.84 -5.90 -6.59
C SER A 17 3.75 -6.70 -5.65
N PRO A 18 3.80 -8.04 -5.80
CA PRO A 18 4.67 -8.88 -4.98
C PRO A 18 6.13 -8.40 -4.97
N GLU A 19 6.64 -7.99 -6.13
CA GLU A 19 7.99 -7.42 -6.31
C GLU A 19 8.18 -6.14 -5.49
N LEU A 20 7.22 -5.21 -5.55
CA LEU A 20 7.28 -3.96 -4.78
C LEU A 20 7.15 -4.24 -3.29
N ALA A 21 6.27 -5.16 -2.89
CA ALA A 21 6.11 -5.57 -1.50
C ALA A 21 7.40 -6.19 -0.94
N GLU A 22 8.13 -6.97 -1.73
CA GLU A 22 9.39 -7.59 -1.33
C GLU A 22 10.52 -6.55 -1.25
N LEU A 23 10.64 -5.66 -2.25
CA LEU A 23 11.59 -4.56 -2.21
C LEU A 23 11.39 -3.67 -0.98
N LEU A 24 10.15 -3.34 -0.65
CA LEU A 24 9.84 -2.52 0.52
C LEU A 24 10.17 -3.21 1.84
N ARG A 25 9.94 -4.53 1.94
CA ARG A 25 10.33 -5.31 3.12
C ARG A 25 11.86 -5.38 3.28
N GLN A 26 12.60 -5.37 2.18
CA GLN A 26 14.07 -5.34 2.20
C GLN A 26 14.60 -3.96 2.59
N GLN A 27 13.99 -2.90 2.07
CA GLN A 27 14.43 -1.52 2.30
C GLN A 27 13.97 -0.95 3.64
N HIS A 28 12.82 -1.39 4.16
CA HIS A 28 12.17 -0.81 5.32
C HIS A 28 11.70 -1.87 6.31
N ARG A 29 12.25 -1.81 7.52
CA ARG A 29 11.86 -2.69 8.64
C ARG A 29 10.42 -2.44 9.12
N ASP A 30 9.91 -1.26 8.82
CA ASP A 30 8.57 -0.77 9.15
C ASP A 30 7.51 -1.21 8.12
N VAL A 31 7.90 -2.00 7.11
CA VAL A 31 6.97 -2.63 6.17
C VAL A 31 6.82 -4.10 6.52
N ARG A 32 5.64 -4.49 6.98
CA ARG A 32 5.32 -5.86 7.37
C ARG A 32 4.32 -6.49 6.41
N PRO A 33 4.38 -7.81 6.18
CA PRO A 33 3.30 -8.51 5.50
C PRO A 33 1.99 -8.30 6.28
N SER A 34 0.90 -8.01 5.58
CA SER A 34 -0.39 -7.78 6.25
C SER A 34 -0.85 -9.02 7.00
N GLN A 35 -1.16 -8.88 8.30
CA GLN A 35 -1.59 -10.03 9.11
C GLN A 35 -3.00 -10.54 8.72
N HIS A 36 -3.87 -9.63 8.27
CA HIS A 36 -5.29 -9.93 8.03
C HIS A 36 -5.68 -10.04 6.55
N LEU A 37 -4.78 -9.68 5.63
CA LEU A 37 -5.02 -9.71 4.19
C LEU A 37 -4.04 -10.66 3.50
N ASN A 38 -4.26 -10.90 2.21
CA ASN A 38 -3.38 -11.75 1.42
C ASN A 38 -1.95 -11.18 1.42
N LYS A 39 -1.05 -11.83 2.16
CA LYS A 39 0.34 -11.44 2.41
C LYS A 39 1.20 -11.30 1.14
N ALA A 40 0.75 -11.89 0.02
CA ALA A 40 1.42 -11.76 -1.27
C ALA A 40 1.16 -10.41 -1.95
N HIS A 41 0.02 -9.76 -1.66
CA HIS A 41 -0.41 -8.54 -2.34
C HIS A 41 -0.60 -7.34 -1.41
N TRP A 42 -0.73 -7.58 -0.11
CA TRP A 42 -1.02 -6.55 0.87
C TRP A 42 0.12 -6.43 1.88
N SER A 43 0.65 -5.22 1.99
CA SER A 43 1.67 -4.86 2.97
C SER A 43 1.11 -3.82 3.92
N THR A 44 1.37 -4.03 5.22
CA THR A 44 1.09 -3.04 6.26
C THR A 44 2.32 -2.17 6.42
N VAL A 45 2.13 -0.86 6.26
CA VAL A 45 3.17 0.17 6.39
C VAL A 45 2.84 1.00 7.62
N TYR A 46 3.77 1.10 8.57
CA TYR A 46 3.63 1.98 9.73
C TYR A 46 4.01 3.42 9.34
N LEU A 47 3.12 4.38 9.60
CA LEU A 47 3.26 5.79 9.24
C LEU A 47 4.04 6.60 10.29
N ASP A 48 4.25 6.05 11.48
CA ASP A 48 5.08 6.65 12.53
C ASP A 48 6.51 6.09 12.57
N GLY A 49 6.88 5.31 11.54
CA GLY A 49 8.19 4.69 11.41
C GLY A 49 9.23 5.59 10.75
N SER A 50 10.30 4.97 10.28
CA SER A 50 11.41 5.60 9.57
C SER A 50 11.12 5.92 8.09
N LEU A 51 9.89 5.66 7.63
CA LEU A 51 9.54 5.77 6.22
C LEU A 51 9.35 7.26 5.86
N PRO A 52 10.03 7.77 4.83
CA PRO A 52 9.82 9.13 4.39
C PRO A 52 8.46 9.29 3.71
N ASP A 53 7.80 10.42 3.93
CA ASP A 53 6.50 10.76 3.33
C ASP A 53 6.48 10.57 1.81
N SER A 54 7.57 10.93 1.12
CA SER A 54 7.71 10.75 -0.33
C SER A 54 7.51 9.30 -0.77
N GLN A 55 7.98 8.35 0.03
CA GLN A 55 7.82 6.94 -0.23
C GLN A 55 6.40 6.48 0.09
N ILE A 56 5.77 7.03 1.13
CA ILE A 56 4.34 6.80 1.40
C ILE A 56 3.49 7.26 0.21
N TYR A 57 3.71 8.47 -0.32
CA TYR A 57 3.01 8.97 -1.50
C TYR A 57 3.21 8.07 -2.72
N TYR A 58 4.45 7.62 -2.96
CA TYR A 58 4.75 6.70 -4.05
C TYR A 58 3.98 5.37 -3.92
N LEU A 59 3.85 4.84 -2.70
CA LEU A 59 3.12 3.61 -2.45
C LEU A 59 1.61 3.77 -2.65
N VAL A 60 1.07 4.92 -2.24
CA VAL A 60 -0.33 5.25 -2.49
C VAL A 60 -0.59 5.35 -3.98
N ASP A 61 0.26 6.04 -4.74
CA ASP A 61 0.12 6.17 -6.19
C ASP A 61 0.25 4.82 -6.90
N ALA A 62 1.23 3.99 -6.53
CA ALA A 62 1.39 2.64 -7.07
C ALA A 62 0.16 1.75 -6.80
N SER A 63 -0.40 1.83 -5.59
CA SER A 63 -1.64 1.12 -5.24
C SER A 63 -2.83 1.65 -6.05
N TYR A 64 -2.92 2.97 -6.26
CA TYR A 64 -3.95 3.59 -7.06
C TYR A 64 -3.87 3.16 -8.53
N GLN A 65 -2.67 3.17 -9.13
CA GLN A 65 -2.44 2.71 -10.51
C GLN A 65 -2.87 1.25 -10.70
N GLN A 66 -2.58 0.37 -9.74
CA GLN A 66 -3.06 -1.01 -9.79
C GLN A 66 -4.58 -1.11 -9.69
N ALA A 67 -5.21 -0.33 -8.80
CA ALA A 67 -6.66 -0.29 -8.69
C ALA A 67 -7.29 0.17 -10.01
N VAL A 68 -6.79 1.26 -10.60
CA VAL A 68 -7.26 1.80 -11.88
C VAL A 68 -7.09 0.79 -13.01
N LYS A 69 -5.97 0.04 -13.07
CA LYS A 69 -5.78 -1.03 -14.06
C LYS A 69 -6.79 -2.19 -13.92
N MET A 70 -7.26 -2.47 -12.71
CA MET A 70 -8.29 -3.49 -12.46
C MET A 70 -9.71 -2.97 -12.73
N LEU A 71 -9.91 -1.66 -12.95
CA LEU A 71 -11.24 -1.10 -13.19
C LEU A 71 -11.67 -1.29 -14.66
N PRO A 72 -12.97 -1.58 -14.90
CA PRO A 72 -13.54 -1.59 -16.24
C PRO A 72 -13.33 -0.26 -16.97
N GLU A 73 -13.16 -0.31 -18.29
CA GLU A 73 -13.03 0.85 -19.16
C GLU A 73 -14.05 1.98 -18.94
N PRO A 74 -15.36 1.70 -18.74
CA PRO A 74 -16.33 2.77 -18.47
C PRO A 74 -16.09 3.50 -17.14
N VAL A 75 -15.49 2.84 -16.14
CA VAL A 75 -15.14 3.48 -14.86
C VAL A 75 -13.85 4.27 -14.99
N ARG A 76 -12.86 3.75 -15.74
CA ARG A 76 -11.61 4.48 -16.03
C ARG A 76 -11.88 5.83 -16.73
N GLN A 77 -12.82 5.87 -17.68
CA GLN A 77 -13.18 7.11 -18.37
C GLN A 77 -13.83 8.18 -17.47
N GLN A 78 -14.47 7.79 -16.36
CA GLN A 78 -15.04 8.75 -15.40
C GLN A 78 -13.99 9.38 -14.48
N LEU A 79 -12.85 8.72 -14.29
CA LEU A 79 -11.75 9.22 -13.46
C LEU A 79 -10.84 10.20 -14.21
N THR A 80 -10.85 10.17 -15.54
CA THR A 80 -10.04 11.05 -16.41
C THR A 80 -10.74 12.38 -16.74
N ARG A 81 -11.82 12.74 -16.04
CA ARG A 81 -12.69 13.87 -16.40
C ARG A 81 -12.48 15.09 -15.51
#